data_AF-A0A412HXC9-F1
#
_entry.id   AF-A0A412HXC9-F1
#
_cell.length_a   1.000
_cell.length_b   1.000
_cell.length_c   1.000
_cell.angle_alpha   90.00
_cell.angle_beta   90.00
_cell.angle_gamma   90.00
#
_symmetry.space_group_name_H-M   'P 1'
#
loop_
_entity.id
_entity.type
_entity.pdbx_description
1 polymer ?
#
loop_
_entity_poly.entity_id
_entity_poly.type
_entity_poly.pdbx_seq_one_letter_code
_entity_poly.pdbx_strand_id
1 'polypeptide(L)'
;EEQANVCLALLMGYSASFIDHGEKQKHIQEVLDRCWDILDALPASLLKLRLLTACYGEVFDEPLADEGRIIIASWDSTSLTVEQQEAIEEFQNVMDNPYPWEYIDE
;
A
#
# COMPACT_ATOMS: atom_id res chain seq x y z
N GLU A 1 10.28 11.62 1.77
CA GLU A 1 9.51 11.56 0.51
C GLU A 1 10.22 10.81 -0.61
N GLU A 2 11.44 11.19 -1.00
CA GLU A 2 12.15 10.48 -2.10
C GLU A 2 12.33 8.97 -1.88
N GLN A 3 12.77 8.57 -0.68
CA GLN A 3 12.88 7.15 -0.32
C GLN A 3 11.53 6.42 -0.37
N ALA A 4 10.45 7.07 0.06
CA ALA A 4 9.10 6.51 0.02
C ALA A 4 8.64 6.26 -1.44
N ASN A 5 8.93 7.20 -2.36
CA ASN A 5 8.63 7.03 -3.78
C ASN A 5 9.42 5.86 -4.39
N VAL A 6 10.69 5.70 -4.02
CA VAL A 6 11.51 4.57 -4.48
C VAL A 6 10.98 3.24 -3.96
N CYS A 7 10.66 3.16 -2.67
CA CYS A 7 10.07 1.96 -2.07
C CYS A 7 8.73 1.59 -2.71
N LEU A 8 7.84 2.57 -2.91
CA LEU A 8 6.56 2.37 -3.58
C LEU A 8 6.74 1.81 -5.00
N ALA A 9 7.63 2.41 -5.79
CA ALA A 9 7.91 1.96 -7.16
C ALA A 9 8.50 0.54 -7.19
N LEU A 10 9.35 0.19 -6.22
CA LEU A 10 9.90 -1.16 -6.10
C LEU A 10 8.81 -2.18 -5.74
N LEU A 11 7.97 -1.91 -4.74
CA LEU A 11 6.88 -2.81 -4.35
C LEU A 11 5.90 -3.03 -5.50
N MET A 12 5.46 -1.96 -6.18
CA MET A 12 4.60 -2.07 -7.36
C MET A 12 5.27 -2.82 -8.52
N GLY A 13 6.57 -2.60 -8.73
CA GLY A 13 7.33 -3.30 -9.77
C GLY A 13 7.45 -4.80 -9.49
N TYR A 14 7.67 -5.18 -8.23
CA TYR A 14 7.69 -6.58 -7.82
C TYR A 14 6.30 -7.20 -7.92
N SER A 15 5.24 -6.55 -7.44
CA SER A 15 3.88 -7.09 -7.50
C SER A 15 3.41 -7.31 -8.96
N ALA A 16 3.76 -6.40 -9.88
CA ALA A 16 3.45 -6.54 -11.31
C ALA A 16 4.29 -7.62 -12.05
N SER A 17 5.45 -8.02 -11.51
CA SER A 17 6.30 -9.02 -12.15
C SER A 17 5.81 -10.45 -11.88
N PHE A 18 5.48 -11.17 -12.95
CA PHE A 18 5.14 -12.61 -12.89
C PHE A 18 6.38 -13.50 -12.69
N ILE A 19 7.58 -13.01 -13.05
CA ILE A 19 8.81 -13.80 -13.00
C ILE A 19 9.32 -13.84 -11.57
N ASP A 20 9.36 -15.03 -10.97
CA ASP A 20 10.03 -15.28 -9.70
C ASP A 20 11.15 -16.32 -9.91
N HIS A 21 12.39 -15.90 -9.67
CA HIS A 21 13.56 -16.77 -9.68
C HIS A 21 13.85 -17.38 -8.29
N GLY A 22 12.91 -17.27 -7.35
CA GLY A 22 13.04 -17.69 -5.95
C GLY A 22 13.59 -16.61 -5.03
N GLU A 23 13.96 -15.44 -5.58
CA GLU A 23 14.54 -14.32 -4.82
C GLU A 23 13.55 -13.15 -4.63
N LYS A 24 12.41 -13.17 -5.33
CA LYS A 24 11.44 -12.06 -5.31
C LYS A 24 10.96 -11.75 -3.89
N GLN A 25 10.56 -12.78 -3.15
CA GLN A 25 10.07 -12.64 -1.78
C GLN A 25 11.13 -12.04 -0.84
N LYS A 26 12.40 -12.38 -1.04
CA LYS A 26 13.50 -11.81 -0.25
C LYS A 26 13.65 -10.30 -0.51
N HIS A 27 13.59 -9.88 -1.78
CA HIS A 27 13.69 -8.46 -2.12
C HIS A 27 12.47 -7.66 -1.66
N ILE A 28 11.27 -8.23 -1.73
CA ILE A 28 10.07 -7.62 -1.16
C ILE A 28 10.27 -7.39 0.34
N GLN A 29 10.75 -8.40 1.08
CA GLN A 29 11.03 -8.24 2.51
C GLN A 29 12.08 -7.17 2.80
N GLU A 30 13.18 -7.11 2.03
CA GLU A 30 14.21 -6.07 2.18
C GLU A 30 13.65 -4.64 1.95
N VAL A 31 12.67 -4.51 1.05
CA VAL A 31 11.98 -3.23 0.81
C VAL A 31 11.00 -2.93 1.94
N LEU A 32 10.21 -3.92 2.39
CA LEU A 32 9.28 -3.78 3.52
C LEU A 32 10.00 -3.36 4.81
N ASP A 33 11.15 -3.97 5.11
CA ASP A 33 11.97 -3.62 6.27
C ASP A 33 12.34 -2.13 6.28
N ARG A 34 12.61 -1.55 5.11
CA ARG A 34 12.89 -0.11 4.96
C ARG A 34 11.62 0.74 5.01
N CYS A 35 10.49 0.20 4.58
CA CYS A 35 9.21 0.92 4.58
C CYS A 35 8.76 1.24 6.00
N TRP A 36 9.00 0.37 6.98
CA TRP A 36 8.63 0.62 8.39
C TRP A 36 9.23 1.92 8.93
N ASP A 37 10.55 2.11 8.80
CA ASP A 37 11.21 3.34 9.24
C ASP A 37 10.70 4.59 8.48
N ILE A 38 10.37 4.41 7.20
CA ILE A 38 9.86 5.49 6.36
C ILE A 38 8.43 5.87 6.76
N LEU A 39 7.56 4.88 7.00
CA LEU A 39 6.17 5.08 7.38
C LEU A 39 6.08 5.85 8.70
N ASP A 40 6.89 5.52 9.69
CA ASP A 40 6.93 6.23 10.97
C ASP A 40 7.36 7.71 10.81
N ALA A 41 8.30 7.99 9.90
CA ALA A 41 8.81 9.34 9.67
C ALA A 41 7.96 10.18 8.71
N LEU A 42 7.12 9.56 7.87
CA LEU A 42 6.37 10.24 6.82
C LEU A 42 5.10 10.89 7.42
N PRO A 43 4.82 12.18 7.12
CA PRO A 43 3.58 12.80 7.54
C PRO A 43 2.37 12.21 6.79
N ALA A 44 1.18 12.38 7.37
CA ALA A 44 -0.08 12.04 6.72
C ALA A 44 -0.18 12.74 5.35
N SER A 45 -0.16 11.95 4.29
CA SER A 45 -0.09 12.44 2.91
C SER A 45 -0.59 11.37 1.95
N LEU A 46 -0.89 11.76 0.71
CA LEU A 46 -1.27 10.82 -0.36
C LEU A 46 -0.17 9.77 -0.60
N LEU A 47 1.10 10.17 -0.55
CA LEU A 47 2.24 9.26 -0.68
C LEU A 47 2.26 8.23 0.45
N LYS A 48 1.98 8.66 1.68
CA LYS A 48 1.89 7.75 2.82
C LYS A 48 0.77 6.73 2.65
N LEU A 49 -0.42 7.17 2.21
CA LEU A 49 -1.52 6.26 1.93
C LEU A 49 -1.14 5.20 0.89
N ARG A 50 -0.57 5.60 -0.25
CA ARG A 50 -0.17 4.66 -1.31
C ARG A 50 0.89 3.67 -0.83
N LEU A 51 1.86 4.13 -0.03
CA LEU A 51 2.88 3.25 0.54
C LEU A 51 2.27 2.27 1.56
N LEU A 52 1.33 2.72 2.41
CA LEU A 52 0.58 1.87 3.33
C LEU A 52 -0.21 0.80 2.57
N THR A 53 -0.93 1.16 1.50
CA THR A 53 -1.66 0.23 0.64
C THR A 53 -0.73 -0.86 0.08
N ALA A 54 0.41 -0.45 -0.47
CA ALA A 54 1.38 -1.37 -1.05
C ALA A 54 1.99 -2.31 0.00
N CYS A 55 2.31 -1.80 1.20
CA CYS A 55 2.83 -2.63 2.28
C CYS A 55 1.77 -3.61 2.78
N TYR A 56 0.54 -3.13 3.01
CA TYR A 56 -0.58 -3.97 3.45
C TYR A 56 -0.85 -5.11 2.47
N GLY A 57 -0.80 -4.88 1.16
CA GLY A 57 -0.99 -5.95 0.16
C GLY A 57 0.04 -7.08 0.21
N GLU A 58 1.19 -6.88 0.85
CA GLU A 58 2.22 -7.91 1.01
C GLU A 58 2.17 -8.59 2.40
N VAL A 59 1.81 -7.84 3.47
CA VAL A 59 1.87 -8.36 4.86
C VAL A 59 0.51 -8.59 5.52
N PHE A 60 -0.56 -8.00 4.99
CA PHE A 60 -1.93 -8.07 5.51
C PHE A 60 -2.04 -7.68 7.00
N ASP A 61 -1.28 -6.67 7.41
CA ASP A 61 -1.22 -6.22 8.81
C ASP A 61 -2.25 -5.10 9.08
N GLU A 62 -3.24 -5.38 9.93
CA GLU A 62 -4.38 -4.48 10.20
C GLU A 62 -3.98 -3.06 10.68
N PRO A 63 -2.92 -2.85 11.49
CA PRO A 63 -2.46 -1.52 11.86
C PRO A 63 -2.12 -0.62 10.67
N LEU A 64 -1.61 -1.19 9.56
CA LEU A 64 -1.36 -0.43 8.32
C LEU A 64 -2.68 0.07 7.70
N ALA A 65 -3.71 -0.78 7.75
CA ALA A 65 -5.05 -0.44 7.27
C ALA A 65 -5.68 0.65 8.14
N ASP A 66 -5.56 0.54 9.47
CA ASP A 66 -6.07 1.54 10.40
C ASP A 66 -5.43 2.91 10.17
N GLU A 67 -4.10 2.95 9.97
CA GLU A 67 -3.42 4.21 9.65
C GLU A 67 -3.88 4.79 8.31
N GLY A 68 -4.07 3.95 7.29
CA GLY A 68 -4.63 4.36 6.00
C GLY A 68 -6.03 4.97 6.14
N ARG A 69 -6.92 4.33 6.91
CA ARG A 69 -8.27 4.85 7.22
C ARG A 69 -8.21 6.21 7.93
N ILE A 70 -7.27 6.39 8.86
CA ILE A 70 -7.07 7.68 9.56
C ILE A 70 -6.65 8.78 8.57
N ILE A 71 -5.73 8.49 7.65
CA ILE A 71 -5.30 9.46 6.63
C ILE A 71 -6.48 9.85 5.73
N ILE A 72 -7.25 8.88 5.25
CA ILE A 72 -8.42 9.15 4.39
C ILE A 72 -9.44 10.01 5.13
N ALA A 73 -9.74 9.69 6.41
CA ALA A 73 -10.66 10.46 7.24
C ALA A 73 -10.19 11.90 7.52
N SER A 74 -8.89 12.18 7.37
CA SER A 74 -8.33 13.52 7.54
C SER A 74 -8.55 14.43 6.32
N TRP A 75 -8.92 13.87 5.16
CA TRP A 75 -9.17 14.64 3.94
C TRP A 75 -10.60 15.17 3.88
N ASP A 76 -10.77 16.35 3.28
CA ASP A 76 -12.10 16.90 3.01
C ASP A 76 -12.74 16.13 1.85
N SER A 77 -13.76 15.34 2.17
CA SER A 77 -14.50 14.51 1.22
C SER A 77 -15.14 15.33 0.08
N THR A 78 -15.38 16.62 0.28
CA THR A 78 -16.00 17.49 -0.73
C THR A 78 -15.01 18.08 -1.73
N SER A 79 -13.70 17.97 -1.45
CA SER A 79 -12.63 18.57 -2.25
C SER A 79 -11.51 17.58 -2.60
N LEU A 80 -11.81 16.29 -2.67
CA LEU A 80 -10.81 15.27 -3.03
C LEU A 80 -10.32 15.47 -4.47
N THR A 81 -9.01 15.40 -4.67
CA THR A 81 -8.44 15.35 -6.03
C THR A 81 -8.67 13.99 -6.66
N VAL A 82 -8.51 13.91 -7.98
CA VAL A 82 -8.64 12.65 -8.73
C VAL A 82 -7.66 11.61 -8.19
N GLU A 83 -6.43 12.00 -7.93
CA GLU A 83 -5.37 11.12 -7.44
C GLU A 83 -5.65 10.59 -6.02
N GLN A 84 -6.34 11.38 -5.18
CA GLN A 84 -6.80 10.95 -3.87
C GLN A 84 -7.96 9.96 -3.98
N GLN A 85 -8.91 10.20 -4.89
CA GLN A 85 -10.02 9.27 -5.14
C GLN A 85 -9.52 7.92 -5.64
N GLU A 86 -8.62 7.93 -6.63
CA GLU A 86 -7.97 6.71 -7.15
C GLU A 86 -7.23 5.94 -6.04
N ALA A 87 -6.49 6.64 -5.18
CA ALA A 87 -5.77 6.01 -4.08
C ALA A 87 -6.71 5.43 -3.00
N ILE A 88 -7.86 6.05 -2.76
CA ILE A 88 -8.89 5.53 -1.85
C ILE A 88 -9.50 4.26 -2.43
N GLU A 89 -9.85 4.27 -3.72
CA GLU A 89 -10.41 3.10 -4.41
C GLU A 89 -9.42 1.93 -4.41
N GLU A 90 -8.15 2.18 -4.74
CA GLU A 90 -7.09 1.17 -4.67
C GLU A 90 -6.93 0.62 -3.25
N PHE A 91 -6.89 1.50 -2.24
CA PHE A 91 -6.84 1.08 -0.84
C PHE A 91 -8.01 0.18 -0.46
N GLN A 92 -9.24 0.57 -0.80
CA GLN A 92 -10.45 -0.24 -0.52
C GLN A 92 -10.39 -1.59 -1.24
N ASN A 93 -10.00 -1.62 -2.51
CA ASN A 93 -9.90 -2.87 -3.28
C ASN A 93 -8.92 -3.87 -2.65
N VAL A 94 -7.77 -3.41 -2.15
CA VAL A 94 -6.79 -4.28 -1.49
C VAL A 94 -7.30 -4.74 -0.12
N MET A 95 -8.01 -3.87 0.62
CA MET A 95 -8.59 -4.22 1.92
C MET A 95 -9.76 -5.20 1.83
N ASP A 96 -10.63 -5.02 0.85
CA ASP A 96 -11.85 -5.82 0.65
C ASP A 96 -11.54 -7.17 0.00
N ASN A 97 -10.37 -7.32 -0.63
CA ASN A 97 -9.94 -8.55 -1.27
C ASN A 97 -8.56 -9.05 -0.77
N PRO A 98 -8.42 -9.36 0.53
CA PRO A 98 -7.15 -9.84 1.09
C PRO A 98 -6.77 -11.24 0.59
N TYR A 99 -7.75 -12.01 0.10
CA TYR A 99 -7.54 -13.32 -0.51
C TYR A 99 -8.14 -13.37 -1.91
N PRO A 100 -7.41 -12.92 -2.95
CA PRO A 100 -7.92 -12.86 -4.33
C PRO A 100 -8.36 -14.22 -4.92
N TRP A 101 -7.99 -15.32 -4.26
CA TRP A 101 -8.30 -16.70 -4.63
C TRP A 101 -9.39 -17.33 -3.76
N GLU A 102 -9.97 -16.60 -2.81
CA GLU A 102 -11.13 -17.06 -2.08
C GLU A 102 -12.36 -16.99 -3.01
N TYR A 103 -13.03 -18.12 -3.20
CA TYR A 103 -14.23 -18.19 -4.02
C TYR A 103 -15.35 -17.41 -3.33
N ILE A 104 -15.89 -16.40 -4.00
CA ILE A 104 -17.11 -15.72 -3.56
C ILE A 104 -18.28 -16.62 -3.96
N ASP A 105 -19.01 -17.16 -2.99
CA ASP A 105 -20.27 -17.85 -3.25
C ASP A 105 -21.28 -16.82 -3.82
N GLU A 106 -21.72 -17.04 -5.06
CA GLU A 106 -22.72 -16.21 -5.78
C GLU A 106 -24.13 -16.26 -5.17
#